data_AF-A0A0N4XE52-F1
#
_entry.id   AF-A0A0N4XE52-F1
#
_cell.length_a   1.000
_cell.length_b   1.000
_cell.length_c   1.000
_cell.angle_alpha   90.00
_cell.angle_beta   90.00
_cell.angle_gamma   90.00
#
_symmetry.space_group_name_H-M   'P 1'
#
loop_
_entity.id
_entity.type
_entity.pdbx_description
1 polymer ?
#
loop_
_entity_poly.entity_id
_entity_poly.type
_entity_poly.pdbx_seq_one_letter_code
_entity_poly.pdbx_strand_id
1 'polypeptide(L)' 'MKLDPHGHATVYSADSGEKHRPPTDFVMKKQNWPIGDNPSVRLEDHEGDLRSSVTFESNESTDPSDPAERCVVM' A
#
# COMPACT_ATOMS: atom_id res chain seq x y z
N MET A 1 -15.15 7.33 13.35
CA MET A 1 -13.85 8.02 13.35
C MET A 1 -13.93 9.15 12.33
N LYS A 2 -13.42 10.34 12.65
CA LYS A 2 -13.41 11.48 11.74
C LYS A 2 -11.95 11.90 11.51
N LEU A 3 -11.53 11.93 10.25
CA LEU A 3 -10.26 12.54 9.85
C LEU A 3 -10.50 14.03 9.63
N ASP A 4 -9.60 14.86 10.15
CA ASP A 4 -9.62 16.29 9.86
C ASP A 4 -9.36 16.54 8.36
N PRO A 5 -9.83 17.67 7.79
CA PRO A 5 -9.45 18.06 6.44
C PRO A 5 -7.93 18.09 6.31
N HIS A 6 -7.39 17.45 5.27
CA HIS A 6 -5.94 17.23 5.07
C HIS A 6 -5.24 16.35 6.13
N GLY A 7 -6.00 15.72 7.04
CA GLY A 7 -5.49 14.68 7.92
C GLY A 7 -5.19 13.40 7.14
N HIS A 8 -4.27 12.59 7.67
CA HIS A 8 -3.94 11.27 7.13
C HIS A 8 -4.07 10.21 8.22
N ALA A 9 -4.32 8.97 7.78
CA ALA A 9 -4.23 7.79 8.60
C ALA A 9 -3.41 6.74 7.84
N THR A 10 -2.51 6.08 8.55
CA THR A 10 -1.66 5.02 8.02
C THR A 10 -2.12 3.70 8.62
N VAL A 11 -2.30 2.69 7.78
CA VAL A 11 -2.68 1.34 8.20
C VAL A 11 -1.52 0.40 7.89
N TYR A 12 -0.90 -0.15 8.92
CA TYR A 12 0.24 -1.06 8.84
C TYR A 12 -0.20 -2.53 8.91
N SER A 13 0.60 -3.42 8.32
CA SER A 13 0.49 -4.87 8.48
C SER A 13 0.67 -5.30 9.92
N ALA A 14 0.07 -6.43 10.31
CA ALA A 14 0.18 -6.99 11.66
C ALA A 14 1.63 -7.34 12.06
N ASP A 15 2.47 -7.68 11.08
CA ASP A 15 3.89 -8.04 11.28
C ASP A 15 4.85 -6.85 11.24
N SER A 16 4.37 -5.64 10.97
CA SER A 16 5.22 -4.45 10.74
C SER A 16 6.07 -4.05 11.96
N GLY A 17 5.73 -4.54 13.15
CA GLY A 17 6.36 -4.13 14.41
C GLY A 17 5.96 -2.74 14.90
N GLU A 18 5.07 -2.05 14.17
CA GLU A 18 4.65 -0.69 14.50
C GLU A 18 3.67 -0.65 15.69
N LYS A 19 3.67 0.46 16.43
CA LYS A 19 2.76 0.65 17.56
C LYS A 19 1.40 1.18 17.11
N HIS A 20 0.33 0.53 17.56
CA HIS A 20 -1.04 0.99 17.35
C HIS A 20 -1.32 2.31 18.09
N ARG A 21 -1.45 3.42 17.35
CA ARG A 21 -1.71 4.77 17.88
C ARG A 21 -2.79 5.50 17.07
N PRO A 22 -4.08 5.17 17.30
CA PRO A 22 -5.18 5.96 16.74
C PRO A 22 -5.11 7.42 17.20
N PRO A 23 -5.43 8.42 16.34
CA PRO A 23 -6.08 8.30 15.04
C PRO A 23 -5.14 8.25 13.82
N THR A 24 -3.82 8.30 14.02
CA THR A 24 -2.86 8.41 12.91
C THR A 24 -2.36 7.05 12.44
N ASP A 25 -2.08 6.13 13.38
CA ASP A 25 -1.41 4.88 13.09
C ASP A 25 -2.26 3.68 13.52
N PHE A 26 -2.73 2.93 12.53
CA PHE A 26 -3.49 1.70 12.72
C PHE A 26 -2.64 0.51 12.35
N VAL A 27 -2.79 -0.58 13.09
CA VAL A 27 -2.08 -1.83 12.82
C VAL A 27 -3.16 -2.88 12.64
N MET A 28 -3.15 -3.57 11.50
CA MET A 28 -4.10 -4.63 11.21
C MET A 28 -3.99 -5.74 12.26
N LYS A 29 -5.12 -6.36 12.59
CA LYS A 29 -5.16 -7.50 13.53
C LYS A 29 -5.09 -8.79 12.74
N LYS A 30 -4.00 -9.55 12.88
CA LYS A 30 -3.78 -10.86 12.25
C LYS A 30 -3.87 -10.86 10.71
N GLN A 31 -3.72 -9.70 10.08
CA GLN A 31 -3.75 -9.54 8.63
C GLN A 31 -2.60 -8.63 8.19
N ASN A 32 -2.17 -8.83 6.96
CA ASN A 32 -1.00 -8.17 6.37
C ASN A 32 -1.40 -7.71 4.98
N TRP A 33 -0.83 -6.60 4.51
CA TRP A 33 -1.05 -6.18 3.14
C TRP A 33 -0.60 -7.29 2.18
N PRO A 34 -1.42 -7.63 1.16
CA PRO A 34 -1.04 -8.65 0.20
C PRO A 34 0.19 -8.19 -0.59
N ILE A 35 1.17 -9.07 -0.71
CA ILE A 35 2.37 -8.88 -1.52
C ILE A 35 2.26 -9.84 -2.70
N GLY A 36 2.38 -9.33 -3.92
CA GLY A 36 2.25 -10.12 -5.14
C GLY A 36 2.06 -9.25 -6.37
N ASP A 37 1.67 -9.87 -7.48
CA ASP A 37 1.41 -9.17 -8.73
C ASP A 37 0.08 -8.40 -8.65
N ASN A 38 0.15 -7.08 -8.86
CA ASN A 38 -0.99 -6.17 -8.93
C ASN A 38 -1.85 -6.09 -7.64
N PRO A 39 -1.26 -5.76 -6.47
CA PRO A 39 -2.06 -5.59 -5.28
C PRO A 39 -3.01 -4.41 -5.45
N SER A 40 -4.27 -4.62 -5.09
CA SER A 40 -5.30 -3.57 -5.12
C SER A 40 -5.88 -3.34 -3.73
N VAL A 41 -6.13 -2.08 -3.42
CA VAL A 41 -6.70 -1.63 -2.16
C VAL A 41 -7.94 -0.81 -2.47
N ARG A 42 -9.05 -1.17 -1.84
CA ARG A 42 -10.34 -0.50 -1.96
C ARG A 42 -10.70 0.14 -0.62
N LEU A 43 -11.11 1.40 -0.68
CA LEU A 43 -11.68 2.13 0.44
C LEU A 43 -13.20 2.15 0.26
N GLU A 44 -13.90 1.55 1.20
CA GLU A 44 -15.36 1.46 1.24
C GLU A 44 -15.89 2.26 2.42
N ASP A 45 -17.09 2.82 2.29
CA ASP A 45 -17.77 3.44 3.43
C ASP A 45 -18.57 2.41 4.25
N HIS A 46 -19.22 2.87 5.31
CA HIS A 46 -19.95 2.02 6.24
C HIS A 46 -21.14 1.25 5.65
N GLU A 47 -21.70 1.70 4.54
CA GLU A 47 -22.78 1.04 3.80
C GLU A 47 -22.24 0.00 2.80
N GLY A 48 -20.91 -0.05 2.62
CA GLY A 48 -20.23 -0.94 1.69
C GLY A 48 -20.04 -0.34 0.29
N ASP A 49 -20.39 0.94 0.09
CA ASP A 49 -20.15 1.61 -1.18
C ASP A 49 -18.67 1.98 -1.36
N LEU A 50 -18.16 1.73 -2.56
CA LEU A 50 -16.78 2.04 -2.93
C LEU A 50 -16.57 3.55 -3.01
N ARG A 51 -15.61 4.06 -2.24
CA ARG A 51 -15.22 5.47 -2.25
C ARG A 51 -13.97 5.72 -3.09
N SER A 52 -13.00 4.81 -3.02
CA SER A 52 -11.74 4.95 -3.76
C SER A 52 -11.08 3.58 -3.95
N SER A 53 -10.25 3.45 -4.98
CA SER A 53 -9.45 2.26 -5.21
C SER A 53 -8.08 2.66 -5.73
N VAL A 54 -7.04 1.95 -5.30
CA VAL A 54 -5.67 2.06 -5.82
C VAL A 54 -5.19 0.67 -6.21
N THR A 55 -4.63 0.55 -7.39
CA THR A 55 -3.98 -0.68 -7.87
C THR A 55 -2.53 -0.33 -8.14
N PHE A 56 -1.63 -1.12 -7.58
CA PHE A 56 -0.20 -0.94 -7.82
C PHE A 56 0.23 -1.88 -8.94
N GLU A 57 0.60 -1.33 -10.09
CA GLU A 57 1.20 -2.10 -11.17
C GLU A 57 2.72 -2.06 -10.99
N SER A 58 3.31 -3.20 -10.68
CA SER A 58 4.77 -3.36 -10.71
C SER A 58 5.20 -3.43 -12.17
N ASN A 59 5.50 -2.28 -12.78
CA ASN A 59 6.22 -2.21 -14.04
C ASN A 59 7.65 -2.71 -13.82
N GLU A 60 7.86 -4.03 -13.88
CA GLU A 60 9.16 -4.56 -14.23
C GLU A 60 9.43 -4.11 -15.68
N SER A 61 10.21 -3.04 -15.83
CA SER A 61 10.67 -2.57 -17.14
C SER A 61 11.73 -3.54 -17.65
N THR A 62 11.30 -4.68 -18.18
CA THR A 62 12.17 -5.59 -18.93
C THR A 62 12.43 -5.04 -20.34
N ASP A 63 12.81 -3.75 -20.46
CA ASP A 63 13.24 -3.20 -21.73
C ASP A 63 14.73 -3.52 -21.91
N PRO A 64 15.12 -4.39 -22.87
CA PRO A 64 16.52 -4.76 -23.08
C PRO A 64 17.39 -3.59 -23.59
N SER A 65 16.79 -2.42 -23.84
CA SER A 65 17.48 -1.18 -24.24
C SER A 65 17.73 -0.25 -23.05
N ASP A 66 17.29 -0.59 -21.83
CA ASP A 66 17.51 0.25 -20.66
C ASP A 66 19.01 0.31 -20.31
N PRO A 67 19.63 1.51 -20.34
CA PRO A 67 21.06 1.66 -20.09
C PRO A 67 21.46 1.38 -18.64
N ALA A 68 20.52 1.30 -17.68
CA ALA A 68 20.81 0.95 -16.29
C ALA A 68 21.21 -0.52 -16.13
N GLU A 69 20.74 -1.40 -17.01
CA GLU A 69 21.09 -2.83 -17.02
C GLU A 69 22.51 -3.09 -17.61
N ARG A 70 23.13 -2.10 -18.27
CA ARG A 70 24.47 -2.25 -18.90
C ARG A 70 25.66 -2.08 -17.94
N CYS A 71 25.39 -1.96 -16.64
CA CYS A 71 26.44 -1.71 -15.63
C CYS A 71 26.75 -2.93 -14.74
N VAL A 72 26.11 -4.09 -14.95
CA VAL A 72 26.29 -5.27 -14.07
C VAL A 72 27.28 -6.32 -14.56
N VAL A 73 28.04 -6.07 -15.64
CA VAL A 73 29.14 -6.97 -16.05
C VAL A 73 30.48 -6.23 -15.93
N MET A 74 31.13 -6.43 -14.80
CA MET A 74 32.59 -6.36 -14.66
C MET A 74 33.13 -7.77 -14.40
#